data_AF-A0A353Y1N4-F1
#
_entry.id   AF-A0A353Y1N4-F1
#
_cell.length_a   1.000
_cell.length_b   1.000
_cell.length_c   1.000
_cell.angle_alpha   90.00
_cell.angle_beta   90.00
_cell.angle_gamma   90.00
#
_symmetry.space_group_name_H-M   'P 1'
#
loop_
_entity.id
_entity.type
_entity.pdbx_description
1 polymer ?
#
loop_
_entity_poly.entity_id
_entity_poly.type
_entity_poly.pdbx_seq_one_letter_code
_entity_poly.pdbx_strand_id
1 'polypeptide(L)' 'DQHRGWFHSSLLTACAMYGRAPYRGLLTHGFTVDGQGRKMSKSVGNVVAPQQVSEKMGAEIIRLWCAATDYS' A
#
# COMPACT_ATOMS: atom_id res chain seq x y z
N ASP A 1 0.68 3.71 7.46
CA ASP A 1 1.38 5.00 7.23
C ASP A 1 0.42 6.14 6.95
N GLN A 2 -0.52 5.98 6.03
CA GLN A 2 -1.34 7.09 5.51
C GLN A 2 -2.30 7.71 6.52
N HIS A 3 -2.70 6.98 7.58
CA HIS A 3 -3.56 7.53 8.66
C HIS A 3 -2.98 8.75 9.36
N ARG A 4 -1.65 8.83 9.50
CA ARG A 4 -0.97 9.99 10.11
C ARG A 4 -0.34 10.91 9.06
N GLY A 5 -0.57 10.61 7.78
CA GLY A 5 -0.05 11.35 6.64
C GLY A 5 -1.21 11.82 5.78
N TRP A 6 -1.27 11.31 4.54
CA TRP A 6 -2.16 11.83 3.50
C TRP A 6 -3.64 11.80 3.87
N PHE A 7 -4.13 10.76 4.55
CA PHE A 7 -5.54 10.70 4.92
C PHE A 7 -5.93 11.79 5.92
N HIS A 8 -5.03 12.11 6.84
CA HIS A 8 -5.27 13.11 7.87
C HIS A 8 -5.16 14.53 7.30
N SER A 9 -4.10 14.82 6.56
CA SER A 9 -3.92 16.14 5.95
C SER A 9 -5.03 16.45 4.94
N SER A 10 -5.43 15.46 4.13
CA SER A 10 -6.54 15.62 3.19
C SER A 10 -7.88 15.81 3.90
N LEU A 11 -8.13 15.09 5.00
CA LEU A 11 -9.35 15.26 5.80
C LEU A 11 -9.45 16.66 6.39
N LEU A 12 -8.41 17.13 7.07
CA LEU A 12 -8.40 18.45 7.69
C LEU A 12 -8.59 19.56 6.65
N THR A 13 -7.89 19.47 5.52
CA THR A 13 -7.96 20.45 4.44
C THR A 13 -9.37 20.51 3.84
N ALA A 14 -9.96 19.35 3.52
CA ALA A 14 -11.30 19.30 2.94
C ALA A 14 -12.39 19.75 3.94
N CYS A 15 -12.27 19.40 5.22
CA CYS A 15 -13.16 19.90 6.25
C CYS A 15 -13.08 21.44 6.37
N ALA A 16 -11.87 22.01 6.33
CA ALA A 16 -11.69 23.46 6.40
C ALA A 16 -12.23 24.20 5.16
N MET A 17 -12.05 23.64 3.96
CA MET A 17 -12.44 24.30 2.70
C MET A 17 -13.88 24.04 2.28
N TYR A 18 -14.40 22.85 2.56
CA TYR A 18 -15.66 22.35 2.01
C TYR A 18 -16.64 21.82 3.07
N GLY A 19 -16.27 21.85 4.35
CA GLY A 19 -17.13 21.39 5.46
C GLY A 19 -17.41 19.89 5.49
N ARG A 20 -16.66 19.08 4.73
CA ARG A 20 -16.86 17.62 4.66
C ARG A 20 -15.57 16.86 4.36
N ALA A 21 -15.57 15.56 4.67
CA ALA A 21 -14.48 14.67 4.31
C ALA A 21 -14.34 14.52 2.77
N PRO A 22 -13.11 14.33 2.24
CA PRO A 22 -12.87 14.21 0.80
C PRO A 22 -13.17 12.81 0.24
N TYR A 23 -13.52 11.86 1.10
CA TYR A 23 -13.80 10.47 0.75
C TYR A 23 -15.08 9.99 1.43
N ARG A 24 -15.76 9.01 0.82
CA ARG A 24 -16.97 8.35 1.37
C ARG A 24 -16.68 7.05 2.12
N GLY A 25 -15.50 6.50 1.92
CA GLY A 25 -15.00 5.29 2.54
C GLY A 25 -13.48 5.27 2.42
N LEU A 26 -12.83 4.60 3.36
CA LEU A 26 -11.37 4.58 3.46
C LEU A 26 -10.92 3.13 3.58
N LEU A 27 -10.15 2.67 2.59
CA LEU A 27 -9.54 1.35 2.57
C LEU A 27 -8.04 1.51 2.82
N THR A 28 -7.53 0.73 3.75
CA THR A 28 -6.11 0.69 4.09
C THR A 28 -5.59 -0.71 3.91
N HIS A 29 -4.29 -0.84 3.67
CA HIS A 29 -3.62 -2.13 3.65
C HIS A 29 -2.30 -2.05 4.42
N GLY A 30 -1.81 -3.22 4.84
CA GLY A 30 -0.52 -3.37 5.48
C GLY A 30 0.66 -3.11 4.54
N PHE A 31 1.88 -3.23 5.08
CA PHE A 31 3.08 -3.23 4.25
C PHE A 31 3.37 -4.62 3.72
N THR A 32 3.94 -4.69 2.53
CA THR A 32 4.49 -5.94 2.03
C THR A 32 5.72 -6.35 2.84
N VAL A 33 5.77 -7.63 3.21
CA VAL A 33 6.84 -8.23 4.02
C VAL A 33 7.67 -9.22 3.19
N ASP A 34 8.90 -9.47 3.63
CA ASP A 34 9.72 -10.55 3.09
C ASP A 34 9.26 -11.92 3.62
N GLY A 35 9.88 -13.00 3.14
CA GLY A 35 9.55 -14.37 3.58
C GLY A 35 9.80 -14.66 5.07
N GLN A 36 10.43 -13.74 5.81
CA GLN A 36 10.63 -13.82 7.26
C GLN A 36 9.66 -12.91 8.02
N GLY A 37 8.68 -12.30 7.33
CA GLY A 37 7.70 -11.39 7.93
C GLY A 37 8.25 -9.99 8.24
N ARG A 38 9.46 -9.66 7.79
CA ARG A 38 10.03 -8.33 8.01
C ARG A 38 9.55 -7.39 6.92
N LYS A 39 9.13 -6.18 7.30
CA LYS A 39 8.75 -5.13 6.35
C LYS A 39 9.86 -4.94 5.30
N MET A 40 9.48 -4.95 4.03
CA MET A 40 10.44 -4.71 2.95
C MET A 40 10.93 -3.25 2.96
N SER A 41 12.24 -3.05 2.84
CA SER A 41 12.85 -1.73 2.75
C SER A 41 14.17 -1.75 1.98
N LYS A 42 14.43 -0.69 1.19
CA LYS A 42 15.65 -0.58 0.37
C LYS A 42 16.92 -0.59 1.22
N SER A 43 16.87 0.03 2.40
CA SER A 43 18.02 0.09 3.32
C SER A 43 18.40 -1.27 3.89
N VAL A 44 17.43 -2.15 4.14
CA VAL A 44 17.67 -3.53 4.60
C VAL A 44 18.05 -4.45 3.42
N GLY A 45 17.74 -4.05 2.18
CA GLY A 45 18.05 -4.81 0.97
C GLY A 45 17.13 -6.01 0.75
N ASN A 46 16.05 -6.16 1.53
CA ASN A 46 15.09 -7.27 1.43
C ASN A 46 13.92 -6.96 0.47
N VAL A 47 14.12 -6.08 -0.51
CA VAL A 47 13.08 -5.68 -1.47
C VAL A 47 13.12 -6.58 -2.69
N VAL A 48 11.96 -7.11 -3.09
CA VAL A 48 11.74 -7.70 -4.41
C VAL A 48 11.03 -6.67 -5.28
N ALA A 49 11.64 -6.28 -6.40
CA ALA A 49 11.03 -5.31 -7.29
C ALA A 49 9.91 -5.96 -8.12
N PRO A 50 8.69 -5.38 -8.19
CA PRO A 50 7.60 -5.95 -8.99
C PRO A 50 7.98 -6.16 -10.46
N GLN A 51 8.80 -5.26 -11.02
CA GLN A 51 9.30 -5.36 -12.39
C GLN A 51 10.08 -6.66 -12.64
N GLN A 52 10.95 -7.06 -11.70
CA GLN A 52 11.76 -8.28 -11.80
C GLN A 52 10.89 -9.54 -11.80
N VAL A 53 9.79 -9.52 -11.04
CA VAL A 53 8.83 -10.64 -11.00
C VAL A 53 8.01 -10.67 -12.28
N SER A 54 7.56 -9.50 -12.76
CA SER A 54 6.77 -9.38 -13.98
C SER A 54 7.55 -9.83 -15.21
N GLU A 55 8.83 -9.50 -15.32
CA GLU A 55 9.69 -9.93 -16.42
C GLU A 55 9.91 -11.45 -16.45
N LYS A 56 9.92 -12.10 -15.28
CA LYS A 56 10.16 -13.54 -15.15
C LYS A 56 8.89 -14.39 -15.27
N MET A 57 7.77 -13.90 -14.74
CA MET A 57 6.56 -14.70 -14.51
C MET A 57 5.29 -14.06 -15.11
N GLY A 58 5.38 -12.83 -15.63
CA GLY A 58 4.24 -12.05 -16.08
C GLY A 58 3.55 -11.27 -14.95
N ALA A 59 2.92 -10.14 -15.30
CA ALA A 59 2.24 -9.27 -14.35
C ALA A 59 1.04 -9.94 -13.66
N GLU A 60 0.40 -10.91 -14.32
CA GLU A 60 -0.77 -11.62 -13.78
C GLU A 60 -0.45 -12.42 -12.53
N ILE A 61 0.76 -12.99 -12.43
CA ILE A 61 1.18 -13.72 -11.23
C ILE A 61 1.25 -12.80 -10.01
N ILE A 62 1.70 -11.56 -10.20
CA ILE A 62 1.73 -10.56 -9.12
C ILE A 62 0.31 -10.18 -8.70
N ARG A 63 -0.60 -9.95 -9.67
CA ARG A 63 -1.99 -9.60 -9.38
C ARG A 63 -2.72 -10.72 -8.63
N LEU A 64 -2.53 -11.97 -9.06
CA LEU A 64 -3.11 -13.13 -8.40
C LEU A 64 -2.59 -13.26 -6.96
N TRP A 65 -1.29 -13.10 -6.75
CA TRP A 65 -0.70 -13.13 -5.41
C TRP A 65 -1.25 -12.02 -4.51
N CYS A 66 -1.37 -10.79 -5.01
CA CYS A 66 -2.01 -9.70 -4.25
C CYS A 66 -3.46 -10.03 -3.87
N ALA A 67 -4.23 -10.62 -4.78
CA ALA A 67 -5.63 -10.99 -4.54
C ALA A 67 -5.79 -12.16 -3.57
N ALA A 68 -4.81 -13.07 -3.50
CA ALA A 68 -4.82 -14.22 -2.60
C ALA A 68 -4.25 -13.89 -1.20
N THR A 69 -3.67 -12.71 -1.00
CA THR A 69 -3.07 -12.29 0.26
C THR A 69 -4.11 -11.57 1.13
N ASP A 70 -4.13 -11.87 2.42
CA ASP A 70 -4.89 -11.06 3.37
C ASP A 70 -4.17 -9.72 3.59
N TYR A 71 -4.80 -8.64 3.12
CA TYR A 71 -4.29 -7.27 3.22
C TYR A 71 -5.13 -6.40 4.16
N SER A 72 -6.06 -7.02 4.90
CA SER A 72 -6.98 -6.38 5.84
C SER A 72 -6.29 -5.85 7.10
#